data_AF-A0A6L4ZFF1-F1
#
_entry.id   AF-A0A6L4ZFF1-F1
#
_cell.length_a   1.000
_cell.length_b   1.000
_cell.length_c   1.000
_cell.angle_alpha   90.00
_cell.angle_beta   90.00
_cell.angle_gamma   90.00
#
_symmetry.space_group_name_H-M   'P 1'
#
loop_
_entity.id
_entity.type
_entity.pdbx_description
1 polymer ?
#
loop_
_entity_poly.entity_id
_entity_poly.type
_entity_poly.pdbx_seq_one_letter_code
_entity_poly.pdbx_strand_id
1 'polypeptide(L)' 'MKTKISKAQTEVWEWKESLYEELKDIPKLERLNYIREKVSKTLLALKKKKEALYD' A
#
# COMPACT_ATOMS: atom_id res chain seq x y z
N MET A 1 -17.56 -13.72 24.74
CA MET A 1 -17.55 -14.29 23.37
C MET A 1 -16.38 -13.64 22.62
N LYS A 2 -15.27 -14.36 22.35
CA LYS A 2 -14.15 -13.78 21.57
C LYS A 2 -14.55 -13.81 20.10
N THR A 3 -14.79 -12.65 19.51
CA THR A 3 -15.08 -12.49 18.07
C THR A 3 -13.89 -13.06 17.30
N LYS A 4 -14.09 -14.15 16.55
CA LYS A 4 -13.06 -14.69 15.66
C LYS A 4 -12.97 -13.75 14.46
N ILE A 5 -12.12 -12.74 14.55
CA ILE A 5 -11.75 -11.90 13.41
C ILE A 5 -10.92 -12.78 12.47
N SER A 6 -11.27 -12.78 11.17
CA SER A 6 -10.53 -13.57 10.19
C SER A 6 -9.13 -12.97 9.98
N LYS A 7 -8.15 -13.80 9.65
CA LYS A 7 -6.78 -13.33 9.32
C LYS A 7 -6.81 -12.23 8.25
N ALA A 8 -7.68 -12.38 7.24
CA ALA A 8 -7.87 -11.39 6.20
C ALA A 8 -8.37 -10.03 6.73
N GLN A 9 -9.25 -10.03 7.74
CA GLN A 9 -9.72 -8.79 8.36
C GLN A 9 -8.59 -8.09 9.14
N THR A 10 -7.75 -8.86 9.85
CA THR A 10 -6.57 -8.33 10.53
C THR A 10 -5.58 -7.73 9.54
N GLU A 11 -5.26 -8.45 8.45
CA GLU A 11 -4.35 -7.98 7.41
C GLU A 11 -4.85 -6.69 6.75
N VAL A 12 -6.16 -6.59 6.47
CA VAL A 12 -6.76 -5.35 5.94
C VAL A 12 -6.69 -4.22 6.96
N TRP A 13 -6.85 -4.51 8.25
CA TRP A 13 -6.74 -3.52 9.31
C TRP A 13 -5.32 -2.96 9.41
N GLU A 14 -4.33 -3.84 9.52
CA GLU A 14 -2.91 -3.48 9.57
C GLU A 14 -2.49 -2.67 8.33
N TRP A 15 -2.97 -3.07 7.15
CA TRP A 15 -2.74 -2.31 5.92
C TRP A 15 -3.32 -0.90 5.96
N LYS A 16 -4.54 -0.74 6.50
CA LYS A 16 -5.18 0.57 6.65
C LYS A 16 -4.48 1.45 7.67
N GLU A 17 -4.05 0.88 8.80
CA GLU A 17 -3.28 1.62 9.82
C GLU A 17 -1.95 2.11 9.24
N SER A 18 -1.21 1.25 8.56
CA SER A 18 0.02 1.64 7.88
C SER A 18 -0.20 2.75 6.86
N LEU A 19 -1.26 2.67 6.04
CA LEU A 19 -1.58 3.71 5.07
C LEU A 19 -2.00 5.03 5.75
N TYR A 20 -2.71 4.95 6.88
CA TYR A 20 -3.07 6.13 7.66
C TYR A 20 -1.82 6.83 8.21
N GLU A 21 -0.91 6.08 8.82
CA GLU A 21 0.34 6.62 9.38
C GLU A 21 1.21 7.31 8.32
N GLU A 22 1.22 6.80 7.09
CA GLU A 22 1.91 7.46 5.97
C GLU A 22 1.24 8.76 5.51
N LEU A 23 -0.10 8.85 5.59
CA LEU A 23 -0.88 9.95 5.01
C LEU A 23 -1.31 11.00 6.04
N LYS A 24 -1.21 10.73 7.35
CA LYS A 24 -1.78 11.58 8.41
C LYS A 24 -1.21 12.99 8.40
N ASP A 25 0.08 13.13 8.07
CA ASP A 25 0.80 14.40 8.03
C ASP A 25 0.74 15.08 6.65
N ILE A 26 0.18 14.40 5.65
CA ILE A 26 0.08 14.91 4.27
C ILE A 26 -1.24 15.68 4.11
N PRO A 27 -1.21 16.95 3.66
CA PRO A 27 -2.40 17.71 3.31
C PRO A 27 -3.30 16.95 2.34
N LYS A 28 -4.62 16.97 2.54
CA LYS A 28 -5.57 16.16 1.75
C LYS A 28 -5.41 16.34 0.24
N LEU A 29 -5.11 17.56 -0.22
CA LEU A 29 -4.90 17.87 -1.64
C LEU A 29 -3.62 17.24 -2.21
N GLU A 30 -2.60 17.00 -1.38
CA GLU A 30 -1.31 16.42 -1.79
C GLU A 30 -1.29 14.89 -1.71
N ARG A 31 -2.26 14.28 -1.01
CA ARG A 31 -2.37 12.82 -0.89
C ARG A 31 -2.51 12.12 -2.25
N LEU A 32 -3.18 12.76 -3.21
CA LEU A 32 -3.28 12.22 -4.57
C LEU A 32 -1.92 12.12 -5.26
N ASN A 33 -1.04 13.09 -5.05
CA ASN A 33 0.33 13.06 -5.59
C ASN A 33 1.15 11.96 -4.93
N TYR A 34 1.05 11.83 -3.60
CA TYR A 34 1.70 10.75 -2.85
C TYR A 34 1.28 9.36 -3.37
N ILE A 35 -0.04 9.14 -3.53
CA ILE A 35 -0.58 7.88 -4.06
C ILE A 35 -0.07 7.63 -5.47
N ARG A 36 -0.08 8.65 -6.35
CA ARG A 36 0.43 8.54 -7.72
C ARG A 36 1.89 8.10 -7.75
N GLU A 37 2.75 8.73 -6.95
CA GLU A 37 4.16 8.35 -6.87
C GLU A 37 4.37 6.92 -6.36
N LYS A 38 3.62 6.51 -5.33
CA LYS A 38 3.69 5.15 -4.77
C LYS A 38 3.30 4.11 -5.80
N VAL A 39 2.24 4.36 -6.58
CA VAL A 39 1.82 3.50 -7.70
C VAL A 39 2.90 3.44 -8.77
N SER A 40 3.47 4.57 -9.20
CA SER A 40 4.53 4.60 -10.20
C SER A 40 5.77 3.79 -9.78
N LYS A 41 6.22 3.92 -8.52
CA LYS A 41 7.33 3.12 -7.98
C LYS A 41 7.03 1.62 -8.00
N THR A 42 5.80 1.24 -7.65
CA THR A 42 5.36 -0.16 -7.65
C THR A 42 5.36 -0.74 -9.06
N LEU A 43 4.81 -0.02 -10.04
CA LEU A 43 4.81 -0.43 -11.44
C LEU A 43 6.23 -0.63 -11.98
N LEU A 44 7.15 0.28 -11.62
CA LEU A 44 8.54 0.20 -12.05
C LEU A 44 9.26 -1.02 -11.43
N ALA A 45 8.99 -1.32 -10.16
CA ALA A 45 9.52 -2.52 -9.49
C ALA A 45 8.97 -3.81 -10.12
N LEU A 46 7.67 -3.84 -10.46
CA LEU A 46 7.05 -4.98 -11.15
C LEU A 46 7.64 -5.18 -12.56
N LYS A 47 7.87 -4.08 -13.30
CA LYS A 47 8.50 -4.12 -14.62
C LYS A 47 9.92 -4.69 -14.54
N LYS A 48 10.74 -4.22 -13.60
CA LYS A 48 12.10 -4.74 -13.37
C LYS A 48 12.11 -6.23 -13.01
N LYS A 49 11.19 -6.65 -12.13
CA LYS A 49 11.05 -8.08 -11.78
C LYS A 49 10.65 -8.93 -12.99
N LYS A 50 9.77 -8.40 -13.85
CA LYS A 50 9.38 -9.05 -15.10
C LYS A 50 10.59 -9.23 -16.02
N GLU A 51 11.35 -8.16 -16.27
CA GLU A 51 12.55 -8.21 -17.13
C GLU A 51 13.56 -9.25 -16.60
N ALA A 52 13.85 -9.24 -15.30
CA ALA A 52 14.76 -10.21 -14.66
C ALA A 52 14.26 -11.68 -14.64
N LEU A 53 12.98 -11.93 -14.96
CA LEU A 53 12.42 -13.29 -15.08
C LEU A 53 12.52 -13.85 -16.51
N TYR A 54 12.80 -12.99 -17.50
CA TYR A 54 12.88 -13.35 -18.92
C TYR A 54 14.29 -13.13 -19.52
N ASP A 55 15.23 -12.58 -18.75
CA ASP A 55 16.68 -12.58 -19.00
C ASP A 55 17.33 -13.84 -18.41
#